data_AF-A0A7N0SWX2-F1
#
_entry.id   AF-A0A7N0SWX2-F1
#
_cell.length_a   1.000
_cell.length_b   1.000
_cell.length_c   1.000
_cell.angle_alpha   90.00
_cell.angle_beta   90.00
_cell.angle_gamma   90.00
#
_symmetry.space_group_name_H-M   'P 1'
#
loop_
_entity.id
_entity.type
_entity.pdbx_description
1 polymer ?
#
loop_
_entity_poly.entity_id
_entity_poly.type
_entity_poly.pdbx_seq_one_letter_code
_entity_poly.pdbx_strand_id
1 'polypeptide(L)'
;MLLGRSQASSLCALAWVATYIHNIDNGGAVEQQPTGFVAKVFVEKVLRIQPKVKKLFLLLRANDYASASTRLYDEILSKELFVVLKKKWGTNDLSNLISERVTIPVAGDISCEDLGVKEVELKNEMWNEVDAVVNLAATVNFDERYDVALAINTMGPKHILNFAKKCVNWKSFIHVSTAYVCGEKPGVMDERPFKMGETLNGATSGAITAAMKDFGNKRARMFGWPNTYVFTKAMGEMLIGEARGNMPLVILRPTIVTSTIKEPFPGWIEGVRPYLFFKAIFDDKNTDKLRVTAKKQHGLW
;
A
#
# COMPACT_ATOMS: atom_id res chain seq x y z
N MET A 1 12.55 -6.90 5.50
CA MET A 1 13.27 -5.62 5.37
C MET A 1 12.52 -4.42 5.96
N LEU A 2 11.18 -4.42 6.03
CA LEU A 2 10.38 -3.25 6.44
C LEU A 2 10.63 -2.74 7.87
N LEU A 3 11.11 -3.59 8.78
CA LEU A 3 11.62 -3.20 10.09
C LEU A 3 12.81 -4.12 10.42
N GLY A 4 14.02 -3.55 10.53
CA GLY A 4 15.17 -4.28 11.06
C GLY A 4 14.95 -4.64 12.53
N ARG A 5 15.60 -5.70 13.04
CA ARG A 5 15.52 -6.10 14.47
C ARG A 5 15.81 -4.94 15.43
N SER A 6 16.63 -3.95 15.03
CA SER A 6 17.01 -2.80 15.87
C SER A 6 15.92 -1.73 15.97
N GLN A 7 15.34 -1.24 14.87
CA GLN A 7 14.29 -0.19 14.93
C GLN A 7 12.96 -0.70 15.52
N ALA A 8 12.61 -1.97 15.32
CA ALA A 8 11.40 -2.57 15.89
C ALA A 8 11.44 -2.72 17.43
N SER A 9 12.62 -2.63 18.04
CA SER A 9 12.79 -2.90 19.48
C SER A 9 12.14 -1.87 20.41
N SER A 10 11.74 -0.69 19.88
CA SER A 10 11.17 0.44 20.63
C SER A 10 9.73 0.80 20.27
N LEU A 11 9.09 0.11 19.31
CA LEU A 11 7.70 0.36 18.90
C LEU A 11 6.74 -0.42 19.79
N CYS A 12 5.76 0.25 20.41
CA CYS A 12 4.78 -0.33 21.32
C CYS A 12 3.44 -0.61 20.63
N ALA A 13 3.04 0.17 19.62
CA ALA A 13 1.86 -0.06 18.79
C ALA A 13 2.00 0.50 17.35
N LEU A 14 1.40 -0.19 16.38
CA LEU A 14 1.45 0.12 14.95
C LEU A 14 0.03 0.47 14.45
N ALA A 15 -0.16 1.65 13.84
CA ALA A 15 -1.28 1.81 12.92
C ALA A 15 -0.86 1.26 11.57
N TRP A 16 -1.65 0.33 11.09
CA TRP A 16 -1.50 -0.18 9.77
C TRP A 16 -2.69 0.23 8.90
N VAL A 17 -2.40 1.04 7.90
CA VAL A 17 -3.40 1.42 6.91
C VAL A 17 -3.21 0.52 5.69
N ALA A 18 -3.88 -0.65 5.73
CA ALA A 18 -4.48 -1.19 4.52
C ALA A 18 -5.73 -0.33 4.20
N THR A 19 -6.32 -0.28 3.03
CA THR A 19 -6.80 -1.39 2.21
C THR A 19 -7.07 -0.89 0.79
N TYR A 20 -7.02 -1.81 -0.16
CA TYR A 20 -7.93 -1.78 -1.30
C TYR A 20 -8.16 -3.22 -1.80
N ILE A 21 -9.37 -3.74 -1.57
CA ILE A 21 -9.97 -4.83 -2.37
C ILE A 21 -11.45 -4.41 -2.58
N HIS A 22 -11.85 -4.48 -3.85
CA HIS A 22 -12.97 -3.82 -4.55
C HIS A 22 -14.36 -3.86 -3.87
N ASN A 23 -15.22 -2.89 -4.23
CA ASN A 23 -16.65 -2.80 -3.95
C ASN A 23 -17.40 -4.13 -4.18
N ILE A 24 -18.23 -4.51 -3.20
CA ILE A 24 -19.44 -5.32 -3.38
C ILE A 24 -20.54 -4.30 -3.62
N ASP A 25 -20.97 -4.14 -4.87
CA ASP A 25 -22.28 -3.56 -5.21
C ASP A 25 -22.73 -3.89 -6.64
N ASN A 26 -21.99 -4.73 -7.37
CA ASN A 26 -22.48 -5.38 -8.58
C ASN A 26 -21.92 -6.79 -8.53
N GLY A 27 -22.75 -7.82 -8.77
CA GLY A 27 -22.41 -9.25 -8.69
C GLY A 27 -21.34 -9.76 -9.68
N GLY A 28 -20.29 -8.99 -9.92
CA GLY A 28 -19.08 -9.36 -10.64
C GLY A 28 -17.98 -9.82 -9.69
N ALA A 29 -17.09 -10.67 -10.19
CA ALA A 29 -16.00 -11.29 -9.44
C ALA A 29 -15.17 -10.25 -8.64
N VAL A 30 -14.89 -10.57 -7.36
CA VAL A 30 -14.06 -9.78 -6.45
C VAL A 30 -12.66 -9.59 -7.05
N GLU A 31 -12.36 -8.40 -7.58
CA GLU A 31 -11.02 -8.07 -8.07
C GLU A 31 -10.05 -7.86 -6.90
N GLN A 32 -9.27 -8.91 -6.61
CA GLN A 32 -8.20 -8.89 -5.61
C GLN A 32 -6.96 -8.19 -6.16
N GLN A 33 -6.51 -7.14 -5.49
CA GLN A 33 -5.44 -6.28 -5.97
C GLN A 33 -4.07 -6.61 -5.36
N PRO A 34 -2.97 -6.44 -6.12
CA PRO A 34 -1.59 -6.61 -5.67
C PRO A 34 -1.23 -5.93 -4.34
N THR A 35 -1.82 -4.76 -4.05
CA THR A 35 -1.63 -4.05 -2.77
C THR A 35 -2.23 -4.79 -1.59
N GLY A 36 -3.40 -5.42 -1.77
CA GLY A 36 -4.02 -6.34 -0.81
C GLY A 36 -3.17 -7.59 -0.55
N PHE A 37 -2.49 -8.10 -1.58
CA PHE A 37 -1.54 -9.21 -1.43
C PHE A 37 -0.35 -8.85 -0.53
N VAL A 38 0.38 -7.76 -0.82
CA VAL A 38 1.55 -7.33 -0.01
C VAL A 38 1.12 -7.02 1.42
N ALA A 39 -0.05 -6.40 1.56
CA ALA A 39 -0.66 -6.09 2.84
C ALA A 39 -0.82 -7.33 3.71
N LYS A 40 -1.38 -8.42 3.17
CA LYS A 40 -1.55 -9.69 3.89
C LYS A 40 -0.21 -10.29 4.33
N VAL A 41 0.80 -10.31 3.45
CA VAL A 41 2.16 -10.78 3.79
C VAL A 41 2.75 -9.95 4.93
N PHE A 42 2.55 -8.64 4.89
CA PHE A 42 3.03 -7.75 5.95
C PHE A 42 2.40 -8.08 7.30
N VAL A 43 1.07 -8.23 7.36
CA VAL A 43 0.37 -8.63 8.59
C VAL A 43 0.87 -9.96 9.10
N GLU A 44 0.91 -10.98 8.23
CA GLU A 44 1.43 -12.30 8.59
C GLU A 44 2.80 -12.18 9.23
N LYS A 45 3.70 -11.41 8.58
CA LYS A 45 5.07 -11.22 9.05
C LYS A 45 5.11 -10.54 10.40
N VAL A 46 4.37 -9.44 10.59
CA VAL A 46 4.30 -8.71 11.87
C VAL A 46 3.81 -9.65 12.98
N LEU A 47 2.68 -10.32 12.77
CA LEU A 47 2.11 -11.25 13.76
C LEU A 47 3.05 -12.44 14.04
N ARG A 48 3.83 -12.88 13.05
CA ARG A 48 4.73 -14.02 13.21
C ARG A 48 6.01 -13.66 13.95
N ILE A 49 6.60 -12.50 13.70
CA ILE A 49 7.97 -12.19 14.15
C ILE A 49 8.10 -10.98 15.07
N GLN A 50 7.03 -10.22 15.31
CA GLN A 50 7.04 -9.03 16.17
C GLN A 50 6.11 -9.19 17.39
N PRO A 51 6.45 -10.04 18.37
CA PRO A 51 5.62 -10.26 19.56
C PRO A 51 5.52 -9.04 20.49
N LYS A 52 6.33 -8.00 20.25
CA LYS A 52 6.30 -6.74 21.02
C LYS A 52 5.21 -5.77 20.58
N VAL A 53 4.64 -5.96 19.39
CA VAL A 53 3.55 -5.12 18.89
C VAL A 53 2.30 -5.43 19.70
N LYS A 54 1.83 -4.44 20.49
CA LYS A 54 0.67 -4.60 21.37
C LYS A 54 -0.66 -4.40 20.65
N LYS A 55 -0.68 -3.49 19.67
CA LYS A 55 -1.87 -3.18 18.86
C LYS A 55 -1.44 -2.93 17.41
N LEU A 56 -2.28 -3.42 16.50
CA LEU A 56 -2.25 -3.31 15.06
C LEU A 56 -3.64 -2.85 14.62
N PHE A 57 -3.83 -1.54 14.53
CA PHE A 57 -5.05 -1.00 13.92
C PHE A 57 -4.99 -1.28 12.44
N LEU A 58 -6.02 -1.92 11.90
CA LEU A 58 -6.09 -2.33 10.50
C LEU A 58 -7.28 -1.63 9.85
N LEU A 59 -6.99 -0.56 9.09
CA LEU A 59 -8.03 0.13 8.35
C LEU A 59 -8.55 -0.75 7.19
N LEU A 60 -9.84 -0.99 7.18
CA LEU A 60 -10.55 -1.81 6.21
C LEU A 60 -11.68 -0.97 5.62
N ARG A 61 -11.71 -0.87 4.28
CA ARG A 61 -12.81 -0.22 3.58
C ARG A 61 -14.13 -0.92 3.89
N ALA A 62 -14.93 -0.30 4.75
CA ALA A 62 -16.16 -0.85 5.29
C ALA A 62 -17.02 0.29 5.84
N ASN A 63 -18.33 0.06 5.92
CA ASN A 63 -19.28 1.06 6.43
C ASN A 63 -19.34 1.11 7.96
N ASP A 64 -19.00 -0.01 8.60
CA ASP A 64 -19.11 -0.27 10.03
C ASP A 64 -18.13 -1.36 10.48
N TYR A 65 -17.97 -1.47 11.80
CA TYR A 65 -17.11 -2.45 12.45
C TYR A 65 -17.43 -3.91 12.10
N ALA A 66 -18.72 -4.25 11.96
CA ALA A 66 -19.14 -5.61 11.65
C ALA A 66 -18.63 -6.02 10.26
N SER A 67 -18.83 -5.17 9.27
CA SER A 67 -18.33 -5.34 7.91
C SER A 67 -16.80 -5.40 7.88
N ALA A 68 -16.12 -4.51 8.61
CA ALA A 68 -14.65 -4.55 8.72
C ALA A 68 -14.16 -5.86 9.34
N SER A 69 -14.85 -6.35 10.37
CA SER A 69 -14.53 -7.61 11.05
C SER A 69 -14.72 -8.81 10.12
N THR A 70 -15.86 -8.89 9.40
CA THR A 70 -16.08 -9.93 8.39
C THR A 70 -14.96 -9.95 7.35
N ARG A 71 -14.55 -8.79 6.83
CA ARG A 71 -13.43 -8.72 5.88
C ARG A 71 -12.12 -9.21 6.50
N LEU A 72 -11.84 -8.84 7.74
CA LEU A 72 -10.64 -9.31 8.45
C LEU A 72 -10.63 -10.85 8.55
N TYR A 73 -11.71 -11.45 9.05
CA TYR A 73 -11.75 -12.89 9.25
C TYR A 73 -11.85 -13.67 7.94
N ASP A 74 -12.75 -13.28 7.04
CA ASP A 74 -13.10 -14.07 5.88
C ASP A 74 -12.21 -13.79 4.66
N GLU A 75 -11.73 -12.56 4.48
CA GLU A 75 -10.92 -12.19 3.31
C GLU A 75 -9.41 -12.21 3.58
N ILE A 76 -8.98 -12.05 4.84
CA ILE A 76 -7.57 -11.94 5.23
C ILE A 76 -7.12 -13.20 5.96
N LEU A 77 -7.70 -13.47 7.13
CA LEU A 77 -7.20 -14.49 8.05
C LEU A 77 -7.55 -15.93 7.62
N SER A 78 -8.59 -16.09 6.81
CA SER A 78 -8.96 -17.37 6.20
C SER A 78 -7.93 -17.87 5.18
N LYS A 79 -7.04 -16.99 4.68
CA LYS A 79 -6.10 -17.34 3.62
C LYS A 79 -5.03 -18.30 4.11
N GLU A 80 -4.60 -19.19 3.21
CA GLU A 80 -3.53 -20.18 3.45
C GLU A 80 -2.26 -19.55 4.04
N LEU A 81 -2.00 -18.28 3.69
CA LEU A 81 -0.92 -17.47 4.25
C LEU A 81 -0.83 -17.56 5.78
N PHE A 82 -1.98 -17.52 6.47
CA PHE A 82 -2.07 -17.48 7.93
C PHE A 82 -1.98 -18.87 8.57
N VAL A 83 -1.87 -19.95 7.80
CA VAL A 83 -1.63 -21.32 8.34
C VAL A 83 -0.31 -21.39 9.09
N VAL A 84 0.71 -20.64 8.67
CA VAL A 84 2.01 -20.60 9.36
C VAL A 84 1.87 -20.02 10.77
N LEU A 85 0.97 -19.05 10.96
CA LEU A 85 0.65 -18.50 12.27
C LEU A 85 -0.08 -19.54 13.13
N LYS A 86 -1.09 -20.22 12.58
CA LYS A 86 -1.81 -21.31 13.28
C LYS A 86 -0.84 -22.36 13.83
N LYS A 87 0.09 -22.83 12.99
CA LYS A 87 1.13 -23.79 13.38
C LYS A 87 2.06 -23.25 14.46
N LYS A 88 2.54 -22.00 14.30
CA LYS A 88 3.49 -21.40 15.24
C LYS A 88 2.91 -21.22 16.64
N TRP A 89 1.65 -20.84 16.72
CA TRP A 89 0.98 -20.54 17.99
C TRP A 89 0.22 -21.73 18.59
N GLY A 90 0.22 -22.88 17.91
CA GLY A 90 -0.40 -24.11 18.41
C GLY A 90 -1.93 -24.03 18.52
N THR A 91 -2.57 -23.16 17.74
CA THR A 91 -4.03 -23.00 17.74
C THR A 91 -4.60 -23.12 16.32
N ASN A 92 -5.70 -23.85 16.18
CA ASN A 92 -6.50 -23.87 14.95
C ASN A 92 -7.38 -22.61 14.84
N ASP A 93 -7.63 -21.96 15.96
CA ASP A 93 -8.44 -20.76 16.08
C ASP A 93 -7.54 -19.54 16.32
N LEU A 94 -7.36 -18.74 15.26
CA LEU A 94 -6.66 -17.46 15.34
C LEU A 94 -7.52 -16.36 15.95
N SER A 95 -8.83 -16.60 16.15
CA SER A 95 -9.77 -15.59 16.65
C SER A 95 -9.36 -15.09 18.03
N ASN A 96 -8.96 -15.99 18.94
CA ASN A 96 -8.50 -15.62 20.29
C ASN A 96 -7.17 -14.84 20.27
N LEU A 97 -6.26 -15.15 19.33
CA LEU A 97 -5.00 -14.42 19.19
C LEU A 97 -5.21 -12.97 18.69
N ILE A 98 -6.32 -12.75 17.98
CA ILE A 98 -6.67 -11.48 17.35
C ILE A 98 -7.57 -10.65 18.26
N SER A 99 -8.50 -11.28 18.99
CA SER A 99 -9.36 -10.64 19.98
C SER A 99 -8.61 -10.28 21.27
N GLU A 100 -7.65 -11.08 21.72
CA GLU A 100 -6.92 -10.82 22.97
C GLU A 100 -5.66 -9.96 22.81
N ARG A 101 -5.06 -9.85 21.61
CA ARG A 101 -3.70 -9.29 21.54
C ARG A 101 -3.25 -8.37 20.43
N VAL A 102 -3.84 -8.28 19.24
CA VAL A 102 -3.08 -7.50 18.22
C VAL A 102 -3.91 -6.80 17.15
N THR A 103 -4.92 -7.39 16.50
CA THR A 103 -5.46 -6.76 15.27
C THR A 103 -6.85 -6.19 15.48
N ILE A 104 -6.96 -4.86 15.44
CA ILE A 104 -8.21 -4.11 15.62
C ILE A 104 -8.71 -3.70 14.22
N PRO A 105 -9.80 -4.29 13.68
CA PRO A 105 -10.37 -3.84 12.42
C PRO A 105 -10.98 -2.45 12.60
N VAL A 106 -10.58 -1.52 11.75
CA VAL A 106 -11.08 -0.13 11.74
C VAL A 106 -11.83 0.08 10.45
N ALA A 107 -13.13 0.35 10.53
CA ALA A 107 -13.91 0.70 9.35
C ALA A 107 -13.56 2.11 8.88
N GLY A 108 -13.17 2.27 7.62
CA GLY A 108 -12.91 3.59 7.07
C GLY A 108 -12.34 3.58 5.65
N ASP A 109 -12.13 4.76 5.08
CA ASP A 109 -11.67 4.95 3.72
C ASP A 109 -10.59 6.05 3.69
N ILE A 110 -9.43 5.74 3.11
CA ILE A 110 -8.30 6.67 3.05
C ILE A 110 -8.61 7.89 2.19
N SER A 111 -9.57 7.80 1.27
CA SER A 111 -10.02 8.94 0.47
C SER A 111 -10.78 9.99 1.29
N CYS A 112 -11.16 9.68 2.53
CA CYS A 112 -11.85 10.58 3.44
C CYS A 112 -10.89 11.23 4.45
N GLU A 113 -11.23 12.45 4.88
CA GLU A 113 -10.59 13.06 6.04
C GLU A 113 -10.79 12.19 7.30
N ASP A 114 -9.80 12.24 8.20
CA ASP A 114 -9.74 11.37 9.39
C ASP A 114 -9.99 9.88 9.07
N LEU A 115 -9.62 9.47 7.85
CA LEU A 115 -9.73 8.10 7.34
C LEU A 115 -11.17 7.58 7.31
N GLY A 116 -12.17 8.46 7.37
CA GLY A 116 -13.59 8.06 7.43
C GLY A 116 -13.98 7.34 8.72
N VAL A 117 -13.13 7.33 9.75
CA VAL A 117 -13.43 6.72 11.04
C VAL A 117 -14.49 7.55 11.75
N LYS A 118 -15.65 6.95 12.01
CA LYS A 118 -16.82 7.62 12.60
C LYS A 118 -16.76 7.61 14.13
N GLU A 119 -16.27 6.52 14.71
CA GLU A 119 -16.20 6.31 16.14
C GLU A 119 -15.13 7.23 16.77
N VAL A 120 -15.56 8.16 17.62
CA VAL A 120 -14.69 9.18 18.22
C VAL A 120 -13.72 8.54 19.22
N GLU A 121 -14.18 7.57 20.00
CA GLU A 121 -13.40 6.86 21.00
C GLU A 121 -12.27 6.06 20.35
N LEU A 122 -12.58 5.32 19.27
CA LEU A 122 -11.59 4.57 18.50
C LEU A 122 -10.55 5.50 17.86
N LYS A 123 -10.99 6.64 17.32
CA LYS A 123 -10.10 7.65 16.75
C LYS A 123 -9.14 8.23 17.79
N ASN A 124 -9.65 8.56 18.98
CA ASN A 124 -8.83 9.03 20.10
C ASN A 124 -7.85 7.95 20.56
N GLU A 125 -8.28 6.68 20.64
CA GLU A 125 -7.40 5.57 20.96
C GLU A 125 -6.25 5.45 19.94
N MET A 126 -6.56 5.49 18.65
CA MET A 126 -5.56 5.47 17.59
C MET A 126 -4.57 6.63 17.70
N TRP A 127 -5.02 7.85 17.99
CA TRP A 127 -4.11 8.98 18.19
C TRP A 127 -3.17 8.79 19.38
N ASN A 128 -3.61 8.15 20.46
CA ASN A 128 -2.77 7.94 21.65
C ASN A 128 -1.79 6.77 21.50
N GLU A 129 -2.20 5.71 20.82
CA GLU A 129 -1.48 4.43 20.80
C GLU A 129 -0.54 4.27 19.60
N VAL A 130 -0.79 4.96 18.49
CA VAL A 130 -0.07 4.72 17.25
C VAL A 130 1.34 5.33 17.27
N ASP A 131 2.36 4.47 17.24
CA ASP A 131 3.75 4.89 17.14
C ASP A 131 4.27 4.92 15.69
N ALA A 132 3.69 4.13 14.79
CA ALA A 132 4.16 4.05 13.42
C ALA A 132 3.01 3.81 12.44
N VAL A 133 3.11 4.44 11.27
CA VAL A 133 2.11 4.35 10.21
C VAL A 133 2.75 3.72 8.98
N VAL A 134 2.14 2.65 8.47
CA VAL A 134 2.55 2.03 7.20
C VAL A 134 1.38 2.09 6.23
N ASN A 135 1.55 2.86 5.16
CA ASN A 135 0.55 3.04 4.11
C ASN A 135 0.89 2.18 2.89
N LEU A 136 0.10 1.13 2.67
CA LEU A 136 0.12 0.30 1.45
C LEU A 136 -1.14 0.48 0.59
N ALA A 137 -2.08 1.28 1.04
CA ALA A 137 -3.36 1.46 0.37
C ALA A 137 -3.17 2.24 -0.94
N ALA A 138 -3.63 1.64 -2.04
CA ALA A 138 -3.61 2.23 -3.36
C ALA A 138 -4.55 1.46 -4.29
N THR A 139 -5.14 2.16 -5.26
CA THR A 139 -5.67 1.54 -6.49
C THR A 139 -4.53 1.36 -7.47
N VAL A 140 -4.38 0.14 -7.96
CA VAL A 140 -3.35 -0.21 -8.97
C VAL A 140 -3.97 -0.44 -10.35
N ASN A 141 -5.27 -0.16 -10.49
CA ASN A 141 -5.95 -0.28 -11.77
C ASN A 141 -5.52 0.89 -12.68
N PHE A 142 -4.80 0.57 -13.76
CA PHE A 142 -4.32 1.56 -14.74
C PHE A 142 -5.44 2.22 -15.53
N ASP A 143 -6.60 1.57 -15.56
CA ASP A 143 -7.81 1.97 -16.23
C ASP A 143 -8.84 2.59 -15.26
N GLU A 144 -8.42 2.86 -14.02
CA GLU A 144 -9.25 3.49 -13.00
C GLU A 144 -9.67 4.90 -13.43
N ARG A 145 -10.84 5.32 -12.97
CA ARG A 145 -11.24 6.72 -13.14
C ARG A 145 -10.24 7.64 -12.45
N TYR A 146 -9.86 8.72 -13.13
CA TYR A 146 -8.81 9.60 -12.65
C TYR A 146 -9.11 10.23 -11.29
N ASP A 147 -10.36 10.64 -11.04
CA ASP A 147 -10.78 11.19 -9.75
C ASP A 147 -10.64 10.18 -8.61
N VAL A 148 -11.01 8.92 -8.85
CA VAL A 148 -10.87 7.83 -7.89
C VAL A 148 -9.39 7.54 -7.61
N ALA A 149 -8.57 7.45 -8.66
CA ALA A 149 -7.13 7.26 -8.52
C ALA A 149 -6.46 8.42 -7.76
N LEU A 150 -6.86 9.67 -8.04
CA LEU A 150 -6.37 10.85 -7.33
C LEU A 150 -6.81 10.85 -5.86
N ALA A 151 -8.08 10.56 -5.58
CA ALA A 151 -8.62 10.50 -4.22
C ALA A 151 -7.88 9.45 -3.37
N ILE A 152 -7.57 8.29 -3.95
CA ILE A 152 -6.93 7.18 -3.24
C ILE A 152 -5.40 7.35 -3.20
N ASN A 153 -4.73 7.42 -4.35
CA ASN A 153 -3.26 7.34 -4.43
C ASN A 153 -2.55 8.66 -4.11
N THR A 154 -3.26 9.78 -4.20
CA THR A 154 -2.69 11.13 -3.97
C THR A 154 -3.24 11.77 -2.70
N MET A 155 -4.56 11.91 -2.59
CA MET A 155 -5.18 12.51 -1.40
C MET A 155 -5.17 11.56 -0.20
N GLY A 156 -5.29 10.25 -0.43
CA GLY A 156 -5.22 9.24 0.63
C GLY A 156 -3.93 9.31 1.47
N PRO A 157 -2.73 9.27 0.87
CA PRO A 157 -1.49 9.47 1.61
C PRO A 157 -1.46 10.79 2.40
N LYS A 158 -2.03 11.88 1.88
CA LYS A 158 -2.15 13.16 2.59
C LYS A 158 -3.09 13.06 3.79
N HIS A 159 -4.24 12.41 3.66
CA HIS A 159 -5.16 12.20 4.79
C HIS A 159 -4.53 11.32 5.87
N ILE A 160 -3.83 10.26 5.48
CA ILE A 160 -3.11 9.39 6.42
C ILE A 160 -1.98 10.15 7.12
N LEU A 161 -1.24 11.00 6.39
CA LEU A 161 -0.22 11.86 6.99
C LEU A 161 -0.82 12.86 7.99
N ASN A 162 -1.93 13.49 7.64
CA ASN A 162 -2.65 14.41 8.52
C ASN A 162 -3.17 13.69 9.77
N PHE A 163 -3.68 12.47 9.63
CA PHE A 163 -4.08 11.64 10.76
C PHE A 163 -2.87 11.29 11.65
N ALA A 164 -1.76 10.86 11.04
CA ALA A 164 -0.53 10.50 11.76
C ALA A 164 0.03 11.68 12.57
N LYS A 165 -0.10 12.92 12.07
CA LYS A 165 0.32 14.13 12.79
C LYS A 165 -0.48 14.41 14.05
N LYS A 166 -1.71 13.89 14.13
CA LYS A 166 -2.55 13.98 15.34
C LYS A 166 -2.16 12.94 16.38
N CYS A 167 -1.37 11.92 16.01
CA CYS A 167 -0.91 10.91 16.96
C CYS A 167 0.13 11.49 17.93
N VAL A 168 0.06 11.07 19.20
CA VAL A 168 0.91 11.59 20.29
C VAL A 168 2.35 11.09 20.18
N ASN A 169 2.55 9.85 19.74
CA ASN A 169 3.83 9.14 19.84
C ASN A 169 4.41 8.68 18.49
N TRP A 170 4.11 9.36 17.38
CA TRP A 170 4.61 8.93 16.07
C TRP A 170 6.15 8.91 16.01
N LYS A 171 6.71 7.85 15.44
CA LYS A 171 8.15 7.60 15.26
C LYS A 171 8.53 7.43 13.80
N SER A 172 7.62 6.91 12.98
CA SER A 172 7.87 6.70 11.55
C SER A 172 6.61 6.67 10.70
N PHE A 173 6.69 7.27 9.52
CA PHE A 173 5.70 7.15 8.47
C PHE A 173 6.32 6.47 7.25
N ILE A 174 5.76 5.33 6.84
CA ILE A 174 6.23 4.53 5.70
C ILE A 174 5.15 4.57 4.61
N HIS A 175 5.49 5.12 3.45
CA HIS A 175 4.64 5.11 2.27
C HIS A 175 5.19 4.14 1.23
N VAL A 176 4.38 3.16 0.83
CA VAL A 176 4.70 2.30 -0.31
C VAL A 176 4.24 2.99 -1.58
N SER A 177 5.21 3.48 -2.35
CA SER A 177 5.07 4.04 -3.69
C SER A 177 5.36 2.99 -4.77
N THR A 178 6.00 3.37 -5.88
CA THR A 178 6.42 2.47 -6.95
C THR A 178 7.65 3.02 -7.67
N ALA A 179 8.55 2.17 -8.16
CA ALA A 179 9.73 2.59 -8.93
C ALA A 179 9.37 3.30 -10.24
N TYR A 180 8.17 3.04 -10.78
CA TYR A 180 7.71 3.63 -12.03
C TYR A 180 7.52 5.15 -11.93
N VAL A 181 7.41 5.72 -10.72
CA VAL A 181 7.45 7.18 -10.51
C VAL A 181 8.78 7.81 -10.94
N CYS A 182 9.80 7.05 -11.31
CA CYS A 182 11.01 7.62 -11.88
C CYS A 182 10.90 7.85 -13.40
N GLY A 183 9.82 7.38 -14.03
CA GLY A 183 9.60 7.44 -15.47
C GLY A 183 10.54 6.57 -16.29
N GLU A 184 10.60 6.82 -17.60
CA GLU A 184 11.47 6.11 -18.52
C GLU A 184 12.66 6.99 -18.90
N LYS A 185 13.82 6.76 -18.26
CA LYS A 185 15.09 7.40 -18.63
C LYS A 185 16.23 6.37 -18.69
N PRO A 186 17.17 6.49 -19.66
CA PRO A 186 18.36 5.66 -19.69
C PRO A 186 19.30 6.00 -18.53
N GLY A 187 20.09 5.02 -18.09
CA GLY A 187 21.09 5.20 -17.04
C GLY A 187 20.58 4.93 -15.62
N VAL A 188 21.38 5.35 -14.63
CA VAL A 188 21.06 5.17 -13.21
C VAL A 188 19.99 6.17 -12.77
N MET A 189 18.99 5.70 -12.02
CA MET A 189 17.95 6.54 -11.45
C MET A 189 18.19 6.70 -9.95
N ASP A 190 18.63 7.89 -9.53
CA ASP A 190 18.88 8.15 -8.11
C ASP A 190 17.58 8.24 -7.30
N GLU A 191 17.63 7.71 -6.07
CA GLU A 191 16.58 7.92 -5.09
C GLU A 191 16.61 9.35 -4.57
N ARG A 192 15.65 10.16 -5.03
CA ARG A 192 15.41 11.50 -4.48
C ARG A 192 13.92 11.75 -4.24
N PRO A 193 13.58 12.62 -3.26
CA PRO A 193 12.22 13.11 -3.11
C PRO A 193 11.75 13.89 -4.35
N PHE A 194 10.45 13.82 -4.64
CA PHE A 194 9.81 14.71 -5.62
C PHE A 194 9.44 16.04 -4.98
N LYS A 195 9.57 17.12 -5.74
CA LYS A 195 9.08 18.45 -5.33
C LYS A 195 7.66 18.67 -5.86
N MET A 196 6.88 19.45 -5.13
CA MET A 196 5.55 19.83 -5.60
C MET A 196 5.64 20.57 -6.94
N GLY A 197 4.78 20.20 -7.89
CA GLY A 197 4.77 20.76 -9.24
C GLY A 197 5.85 20.19 -10.18
N GLU A 198 6.68 19.26 -9.72
CA GLU A 198 7.66 18.60 -10.57
C GLU A 198 6.99 17.75 -11.66
N THR A 199 7.51 17.81 -12.89
CA THR A 199 6.99 17.08 -14.04
C THR A 199 8.04 16.11 -14.56
N LEU A 200 7.62 14.95 -15.04
CA LEU A 200 8.55 14.08 -15.76
C LEU A 200 8.82 14.74 -17.13
N ASN A 201 10.09 14.97 -17.48
CA ASN A 201 10.51 15.54 -18.78
C ASN A 201 10.07 17.00 -19.06
N GLY A 202 9.80 17.82 -18.04
CA GLY A 202 9.70 19.29 -18.23
C GLY A 202 8.46 19.77 -18.98
N ALA A 203 7.37 18.99 -18.97
CA ALA A 203 6.16 19.36 -19.69
C ALA A 203 5.46 20.59 -19.06
N THR A 204 4.92 21.46 -19.92
CA THR A 204 4.38 22.78 -19.56
C THR A 204 2.94 22.73 -19.05
N SER A 205 2.59 23.62 -18.10
CA SER A 205 1.38 23.64 -17.26
C SER A 205 0.03 23.94 -17.95
N GLY A 206 -0.05 23.96 -19.27
CA GLY A 206 -1.24 24.37 -20.01
C GLY A 206 -2.15 23.22 -20.42
N ALA A 207 -3.08 22.79 -19.55
CA ALA A 207 -4.39 22.21 -19.93
C ALA A 207 -5.25 21.77 -18.72
N ILE A 208 -6.44 22.35 -18.61
CA ILE A 208 -7.63 21.83 -17.91
C ILE A 208 -8.76 21.96 -18.98
N THR A 209 -9.62 21.00 -19.34
CA THR A 209 -10.58 20.18 -18.57
C THR A 209 -11.24 19.10 -19.49
N ALA A 210 -11.78 18.02 -18.89
CA ALA A 210 -12.95 17.18 -19.29
C ALA A 210 -12.80 15.81 -20.04
N ALA A 211 -12.65 14.70 -19.30
CA ALA A 211 -13.40 13.40 -19.38
C ALA A 211 -12.63 12.21 -18.70
N MET A 212 -13.25 11.50 -17.76
CA MET A 212 -12.59 10.92 -16.56
C MET A 212 -11.83 9.58 -16.65
N LYS A 213 -11.44 9.09 -17.84
CA LYS A 213 -10.52 7.94 -17.93
C LYS A 213 -9.41 8.21 -18.95
N ASP A 214 -9.81 8.59 -20.16
CA ASP A 214 -8.88 9.01 -21.21
C ASP A 214 -8.09 10.26 -20.82
N PHE A 215 -8.67 11.19 -20.04
CA PHE A 215 -7.92 12.32 -19.52
C PHE A 215 -6.98 11.97 -18.38
N GLY A 216 -7.23 10.90 -17.60
CA GLY A 216 -6.26 10.47 -16.60
C GLY A 216 -4.94 10.09 -17.26
N ASN A 217 -5.03 9.26 -18.31
CA ASN A 217 -3.88 8.84 -19.10
C ASN A 217 -3.33 9.98 -19.97
N LYS A 218 -4.17 10.83 -20.59
CA LYS A 218 -3.68 12.02 -21.30
C LYS A 218 -2.97 12.99 -20.34
N ARG A 219 -3.51 13.23 -19.14
CA ARG A 219 -2.91 14.12 -18.13
C ARG A 219 -1.63 13.55 -17.57
N ALA A 220 -1.59 12.26 -17.26
CA ALA A 220 -0.35 11.58 -16.94
C ALA A 220 0.71 11.87 -18.01
N ARG A 221 0.40 11.60 -19.29
CA ARG A 221 1.30 11.83 -20.42
C ARG A 221 1.67 13.31 -20.61
N MET A 222 0.73 14.23 -20.40
CA MET A 222 0.98 15.67 -20.42
C MET A 222 1.98 16.09 -19.35
N PHE A 223 2.05 15.41 -18.21
CA PHE A 223 3.06 15.64 -17.17
C PHE A 223 4.25 14.67 -17.29
N GLY A 224 4.35 13.97 -18.42
CA GLY A 224 5.40 13.02 -18.80
C GLY A 224 5.26 11.60 -18.23
N TRP A 225 4.21 11.32 -17.47
CA TRP A 225 3.98 10.02 -16.85
C TRP A 225 3.29 9.03 -17.80
N PRO A 226 3.65 7.73 -17.75
CA PRO A 226 3.14 6.75 -18.72
C PRO A 226 1.64 6.46 -18.57
N ASN A 227 1.12 6.50 -17.34
CA ASN A 227 -0.28 6.20 -17.03
C ASN A 227 -0.74 6.85 -15.72
N THR A 228 -2.05 6.77 -15.48
CA THR A 228 -2.72 7.35 -14.30
C THR A 228 -2.20 6.84 -12.96
N TYR A 229 -1.86 5.55 -12.85
CA TYR A 229 -1.32 4.98 -11.62
C TYR A 229 0.01 5.63 -11.24
N VAL A 230 0.97 5.62 -12.16
CA VAL A 230 2.31 6.17 -11.92
C VAL A 230 2.21 7.66 -11.56
N PHE A 231 1.39 8.39 -12.31
CA PHE A 231 1.19 9.82 -12.08
C PHE A 231 0.62 10.10 -10.68
N THR A 232 -0.44 9.40 -10.28
CA THR A 232 -1.08 9.63 -8.98
C THR A 232 -0.20 9.19 -7.80
N LYS A 233 0.66 8.17 -7.98
CA LYS A 233 1.70 7.81 -7.00
C LYS A 233 2.78 8.88 -6.86
N ALA A 234 3.26 9.44 -7.97
CA ALA A 234 4.21 10.55 -7.95
C ALA A 234 3.61 11.78 -7.24
N MET A 235 2.36 12.14 -7.56
CA MET A 235 1.66 13.23 -6.87
C MET A 235 1.47 12.96 -5.37
N GLY A 236 1.18 11.71 -4.99
CA GLY A 236 1.09 11.30 -3.58
C GLY A 236 2.41 11.52 -2.85
N GLU A 237 3.54 11.15 -3.47
CA GLU A 237 4.88 11.42 -2.93
C GLU A 237 5.17 12.92 -2.78
N MET A 238 4.80 13.73 -3.76
CA MET A 238 4.97 15.18 -3.70
C MET A 238 4.20 15.78 -2.53
N LEU A 239 2.92 15.41 -2.38
CA LEU A 239 2.07 15.93 -1.30
C LEU A 239 2.57 15.54 0.08
N ILE A 240 2.94 14.27 0.30
CA ILE A 240 3.46 13.86 1.60
C ILE A 240 4.85 14.43 1.86
N GLY A 241 5.68 14.58 0.83
CA GLY A 241 7.01 15.18 0.92
C GLY A 241 6.97 16.66 1.31
N GLU A 242 6.03 17.42 0.74
CA GLU A 242 5.79 18.81 1.09
C GLU A 242 5.11 18.95 2.46
N ALA A 243 4.08 18.15 2.73
CA ALA A 243 3.27 18.31 3.92
C ALA A 243 3.92 17.72 5.19
N ARG A 244 4.92 16.83 5.13
CA ARG A 244 5.42 16.07 6.30
C ARG A 244 5.89 16.92 7.48
N GLY A 245 6.39 18.13 7.26
CA GLY A 245 7.09 18.90 8.28
C GLY A 245 8.27 18.10 8.88
N ASN A 246 8.28 17.92 10.20
CA ASN A 246 9.35 17.20 10.91
C ASN A 246 9.17 15.68 10.97
N MET A 247 8.13 15.12 10.34
CA MET A 247 7.84 13.69 10.40
C MET A 247 8.85 12.85 9.58
N PRO A 248 9.52 11.84 10.20
CA PRO A 248 10.34 10.87 9.50
C PRO A 248 9.50 10.11 8.48
N LEU A 249 9.82 10.33 7.21
CA LEU A 249 9.15 9.77 6.06
C LEU A 249 10.10 8.81 5.35
N VAL A 250 9.64 7.57 5.16
CA VAL A 250 10.29 6.57 4.29
C VAL A 250 9.37 6.33 3.11
N ILE A 251 9.88 6.58 1.89
CA ILE A 251 9.18 6.24 0.65
C ILE A 251 9.84 4.98 0.09
N LEU A 252 9.05 3.91 -0.06
CA LEU A 252 9.51 2.67 -0.66
C LEU A 252 8.98 2.60 -2.08
N ARG A 253 9.85 2.42 -3.07
CA ARG A 253 9.47 2.36 -4.49
C ARG A 253 9.67 0.94 -5.06
N PRO A 254 8.80 -0.03 -4.73
CA PRO A 254 8.89 -1.37 -5.31
C PRO A 254 8.63 -1.36 -6.81
N THR A 255 9.22 -2.35 -7.50
CA THR A 255 8.90 -2.69 -8.89
C THR A 255 7.78 -3.73 -8.92
N ILE A 256 7.90 -4.77 -9.76
CA ILE A 256 6.94 -5.85 -9.87
C ILE A 256 6.93 -6.66 -8.57
N VAL A 257 5.74 -6.78 -7.98
CA VAL A 257 5.49 -7.67 -6.86
C VAL A 257 4.98 -9.01 -7.39
N THR A 258 5.60 -10.10 -6.95
CA THR A 258 5.29 -11.48 -7.38
C THR A 258 5.22 -12.43 -6.17
N SER A 259 5.06 -13.72 -6.45
CA SER A 259 5.03 -14.78 -5.46
C SER A 259 6.23 -14.76 -4.52
N THR A 260 5.99 -15.24 -3.31
CA THR A 260 7.02 -15.36 -2.28
C THR A 260 8.10 -16.36 -2.68
N ILE A 261 9.38 -15.98 -2.51
CA ILE A 261 10.51 -16.89 -2.80
C ILE A 261 10.81 -17.86 -1.66
N LYS A 262 10.59 -17.44 -0.41
CA LYS A 262 11.01 -18.20 0.79
C LYS A 262 10.03 -18.09 1.94
N GLU A 263 9.68 -16.88 2.34
CA GLU A 263 8.81 -16.64 3.49
C GLU A 263 7.44 -16.10 3.08
N PRO A 264 6.35 -16.48 3.77
CA PRO A 264 6.31 -17.49 4.84
C PRO A 264 6.43 -18.93 4.35
N PHE A 265 6.14 -19.18 3.07
CA PHE A 265 6.48 -20.41 2.35
C PHE A 265 6.62 -20.07 0.86
N PRO A 266 7.44 -20.80 0.08
CA PRO A 266 7.64 -20.51 -1.34
C PRO A 266 6.36 -20.63 -2.17
N GLY A 267 6.21 -19.77 -3.17
CA GLY A 267 5.15 -19.86 -4.18
C GLY A 267 3.81 -19.25 -3.77
N TRP A 268 3.65 -18.74 -2.55
CA TRP A 268 2.41 -18.07 -2.17
C TRP A 268 2.21 -16.80 -3.00
N ILE A 269 1.09 -16.72 -3.68
CA ILE A 269 0.59 -15.59 -4.45
C ILE A 269 -0.94 -15.54 -4.33
N GLU A 270 -1.50 -14.34 -4.26
CA GLU A 270 -2.94 -14.16 -4.25
C GLU A 270 -3.39 -13.46 -5.54
N GLY A 271 -4.26 -14.11 -6.31
CA GLY A 271 -4.70 -13.67 -7.63
C GLY A 271 -3.73 -14.03 -8.76
N VAL A 272 -4.28 -14.44 -9.90
CA VAL A 272 -3.53 -14.90 -11.10
C VAL A 272 -3.02 -13.75 -11.97
N ARG A 273 -3.44 -12.51 -11.66
CA ARG A 273 -3.34 -11.36 -12.58
C ARG A 273 -2.12 -10.42 -12.44
N PRO A 274 -1.30 -10.41 -11.36
CA PRO A 274 -0.16 -9.47 -11.31
C PRO A 274 0.78 -9.59 -12.51
N TYR A 275 0.97 -10.80 -13.03
CA TYR A 275 1.86 -11.06 -14.16
C TYR A 275 1.20 -10.82 -15.53
N LEU A 276 -0.08 -11.21 -15.68
CA LEU A 276 -0.82 -11.09 -16.94
C LEU A 276 -1.23 -9.64 -17.27
N PHE A 277 -1.56 -8.82 -16.26
CA PHE A 277 -1.92 -7.41 -16.46
C PHE A 277 -0.72 -6.53 -16.82
N PHE A 278 0.44 -6.77 -16.20
CA PHE A 278 1.64 -5.96 -16.48
C PHE A 278 2.21 -6.24 -17.88
N LYS A 279 2.21 -7.49 -18.35
CA LYS A 279 2.65 -7.85 -19.72
C LYS A 279 1.81 -7.18 -20.82
N ALA A 280 0.54 -6.87 -20.54
CA ALA A 280 -0.36 -6.23 -21.50
C ALA A 280 -0.25 -4.69 -21.53
N ILE A 281 0.23 -4.07 -20.44
CA ILE A 281 0.15 -2.61 -20.24
C ILE A 281 1.52 -1.93 -20.31
N PHE A 282 2.57 -2.59 -19.85
CA PHE A 282 3.93 -2.21 -20.15
C PHE A 282 4.44 -3.19 -21.20
N ASP A 283 4.58 -2.76 -22.45
CA ASP A 283 5.38 -3.44 -23.46
C ASP A 283 6.86 -3.30 -23.05
N ASP A 284 7.20 -3.96 -21.94
CA ASP A 284 8.32 -3.55 -21.12
C ASP A 284 9.58 -4.25 -21.60
N LYS A 285 10.28 -3.61 -22.53
CA LYS A 285 11.71 -3.89 -22.79
C LYS A 285 12.54 -3.90 -21.49
N ASN A 286 12.09 -3.28 -20.38
CA ASN A 286 12.78 -3.37 -19.09
C ASN A 286 12.52 -4.67 -18.33
N THR A 287 11.43 -5.40 -18.59
CA THR A 287 11.22 -6.75 -18.06
C THR A 287 12.21 -7.73 -18.72
N ASP A 288 12.50 -7.55 -20.01
CA ASP A 288 13.58 -8.28 -20.68
C ASP A 288 14.97 -7.88 -20.14
N LYS A 289 15.22 -6.60 -19.84
CA LYS A 289 16.47 -6.17 -19.18
C LYS A 289 16.61 -6.72 -17.75
N LEU A 290 15.52 -6.76 -16.97
CA LEU A 290 15.50 -7.38 -15.64
C LEU A 290 15.72 -8.90 -15.74
N ARG A 291 15.11 -9.57 -16.72
CA ARG A 291 15.41 -10.98 -17.05
C ARG A 291 16.86 -11.19 -17.45
N VAL A 292 17.43 -10.35 -18.30
CA VAL A 292 18.83 -10.43 -18.73
C VAL A 292 19.78 -10.21 -17.55
N THR A 293 19.44 -9.28 -16.65
CA THR A 293 20.25 -8.99 -15.45
C THR A 293 20.17 -10.13 -14.43
N ALA A 294 18.97 -10.66 -14.18
CA ALA A 294 18.77 -11.83 -13.31
C ALA A 294 19.42 -13.10 -13.89
N LYS A 295 19.35 -13.30 -15.22
CA LYS A 295 20.04 -14.41 -15.91
C LYS A 295 21.56 -14.28 -15.83
N LYS A 296 22.11 -13.06 -15.95
CA LYS A 296 23.54 -12.79 -15.76
C LYS A 296 24.02 -13.00 -14.33
N GLN A 297 23.18 -12.73 -13.33
CA GLN A 297 23.53 -12.92 -11.91
C GLN A 297 23.44 -14.37 -11.42
N HIS A 298 22.64 -15.22 -12.06
CA HIS A 298 22.36 -16.58 -11.56
C HIS A 298 22.85 -17.73 -12.47
N GLY A 299 23.55 -17.44 -13.58
CA GLY A 299 24.29 -18.47 -14.34
C GLY A 299 23.44 -19.62 -14.89
N LEU A 300 22.18 -19.37 -15.21
CA LEU A 300 21.29 -20.37 -15.83
C LEU A 300 21.39 -20.27 -17.35
N TRP A 301 22.14 -21.21 -17.94
CA TRP A 301 22.05 -21.58 -19.36
C TRP A 301 20.86 -22.51 -19.58
#